data_AF-A0A382YLW3-F1
#
_entry.id   AF-A0A382YLW3-F1
#
_cell.length_a   1.000
_cell.length_b   1.000
_cell.length_c   1.000
_cell.angle_alpha   90.00
_cell.angle_beta   90.00
_cell.angle_gamma   90.00
#
_symmetry.space_group_name_H-M   'P 1'
#
loop_
_entity.id
_entity.type
_entity.pdbx_description
1 polymer ?
#
loop_
_entity_poly.entity_id
_entity_poly.type
_entity_poly.pdbx_seq_one_letter_code
_entity_poly.pdbx_strand_id
1 'polypeptide(L)' 'MGDQERKLMEMYYYREMSLQEVGEQLGLSKSWTSRLHGRVIDKLRRILDDELG' A
#
# COMPACT_ATOMS: atom_id res chain seq x y z
N MET A 1 0.11 -10.85 1.08
CA MET A 1 0.33 -9.50 1.66
C MET A 1 0.29 -9.57 3.17
N GLY A 2 0.99 -8.67 3.85
CA GLY A 2 0.93 -8.50 5.32
C GLY A 2 -0.15 -7.51 5.75
N ASP A 3 -0.44 -7.45 7.05
CA ASP A 3 -1.56 -6.64 7.57
C ASP A 3 -1.32 -5.14 7.45
N GLN A 4 -0.08 -4.68 7.61
CA GLN A 4 0.29 -3.29 7.37
C GLN A 4 0.12 -2.90 5.89
N GLU A 5 0.46 -3.80 4.96
CA GLU A 5 0.26 -3.57 3.52
C GLU A 5 -1.24 -3.45 3.19
N ARG A 6 -2.08 -4.31 3.77
CA ARG A 6 -3.54 -4.25 3.60
C ARG A 6 -4.14 -2.97 4.16
N LYS A 7 -3.77 -2.59 5.39
CA LYS A 7 -4.24 -1.33 6.02
C LYS A 7 -3.84 -0.10 5.21
N LEU A 8 -2.62 -0.07 4.69
CA LEU A 8 -2.16 1.01 3.80
C LEU A 8 -3.07 1.13 2.57
N MET A 9 -3.37 0.02 1.91
CA MET A 9 -4.20 0.01 0.70
C MET A 9 -5.65 0.38 0.99
N GLU A 10 -6.19 -0.11 2.11
CA GLU A 10 -7.54 0.24 2.56
C GLU A 10 -7.66 1.76 2.77
N MET A 11 -6.74 2.36 3.54
CA MET A 11 -6.78 3.78 3.83
C MET A 11 -6.56 4.65 2.58
N TYR A 12 -5.61 4.27 1.72
CA TYR A 12 -5.28 5.07 0.53
C TYR A 12 -6.36 4.99 -0.55
N TYR A 13 -6.84 3.79 -0.90
CA TYR A 13 -7.77 3.62 -2.02
C TYR A 13 -9.25 3.67 -1.62
N TYR A 14 -9.62 3.24 -0.40
CA TYR A 14 -11.02 3.14 0.01
C TYR A 14 -11.44 4.21 1.01
N ARG A 15 -10.48 4.90 1.64
CA ARG A 15 -10.75 6.00 2.57
C ARG A 15 -10.19 7.33 2.09
N GLU A 16 -9.70 7.39 0.85
CA GLU A 16 -9.19 8.60 0.18
C GLU A 16 -8.09 9.36 0.95
N MET A 17 -7.39 8.68 1.87
CA MET A 17 -6.29 9.30 2.62
C MET A 17 -5.05 9.44 1.73
N SER A 18 -4.32 10.53 1.89
CA SER A 18 -3.01 10.71 1.25
C SER A 18 -1.96 9.78 1.86
N LEU A 19 -0.87 9.50 1.11
CA LEU A 19 0.27 8.71 1.65
C LEU A 19 0.93 9.37 2.87
N GLN A 20 0.74 10.67 3.06
CA GLN A 20 1.20 11.36 4.26
C GLN A 20 0.34 10.99 5.47
N GLU A 21 -0.98 11.17 5.38
CA GLU A 21 -1.93 10.82 6.46
C GLU A 21 -1.87 9.34 6.80
N VAL A 22 -1.72 8.47 5.78
CA VAL A 22 -1.52 7.03 5.99
C VAL A 22 -0.23 6.75 6.74
N GLY A 23 0.86 7.46 6.42
CA GLY A 23 2.13 7.33 7.14
C GLY A 23 1.99 7.72 8.60
N GLU A 24 1.39 8.87 8.87
CA GLU A 24 1.14 9.37 10.21
C GLU A 24 0.30 8.36 11.04
N GLN A 25 -0.77 7.81 10.45
CA GLN A 25 -1.63 6.81 11.10
C GLN A 25 -0.91 5.49 11.40
N LEU A 26 0.09 5.11 10.59
CA LEU A 26 0.87 3.88 10.75
C LEU A 26 2.17 4.08 11.55
N GLY A 27 2.48 5.30 12.00
CA GLY A 27 3.76 5.62 12.66
C GLY A 27 4.96 5.55 11.72
N LEU A 28 4.76 5.88 10.43
CA LEU A 28 5.75 5.80 9.36
C LEU A 28 6.03 7.18 8.77
N SER A 29 7.24 7.37 8.23
CA SER A 29 7.52 8.57 7.42
C SER A 29 6.84 8.49 6.06
N LYS A 30 6.46 9.65 5.50
CA LYS A 30 5.89 9.75 4.14
C LYS A 30 6.74 9.03 3.09
N SER A 31 8.07 9.19 3.15
CA SER A 31 9.01 8.54 2.21
C SER A 31 8.97 7.02 2.33
N TRP A 32 8.87 6.48 3.55
CA TRP A 32 8.73 5.04 3.74
C TRP A 32 7.36 4.52 3.28
N THR A 33 6.29 5.25 3.58
CA THR A 33 4.93 4.90 3.14
C THR A 33 4.82 4.85 1.61
N SER A 34 5.43 5.81 0.90
CA SER A 34 5.47 5.80 -0.56
C SER A 34 6.22 4.59 -1.12
N ARG A 35 7.38 4.23 -0.55
CA ARG A 35 8.11 3.01 -0.94
C ARG A 35 7.32 1.75 -0.65
N LEU A 36 6.64 1.69 0.50
CA LEU A 36 5.80 0.56 0.86
C LEU A 36 4.63 0.41 -0.10
N HIS A 37 3.94 1.50 -0.44
CA HIS A 37 2.88 1.51 -1.45
C HIS A 37 3.37 0.95 -2.79
N GLY A 38 4.51 1.45 -3.32
CA GLY A 38 5.08 0.94 -4.57
C GLY A 38 5.34 -0.58 -4.53
N ARG A 39 5.96 -1.09 -3.46
CA ARG A 39 6.17 -2.55 -3.30
C ARG A 39 4.87 -3.34 -3.28
N VAL A 40 3.81 -2.79 -2.70
CA VAL A 40 2.51 -3.45 -2.66
C VAL A 40 1.87 -3.49 -4.04
N ILE A 41 1.95 -2.42 -4.82
CA ILE A 41 1.47 -2.40 -6.21
C ILE A 41 2.22 -3.43 -7.06
N ASP A 42 3.55 -3.49 -6.95
CA ASP A 42 4.35 -4.48 -7.67
C ASP A 42 3.94 -5.92 -7.32
N LYS A 43 3.66 -6.17 -6.04
CA LYS A 43 3.21 -7.48 -5.54
C LYS A 43 1.83 -7.85 -6.06
N LEU A 44 0.89 -6.90 -6.07
CA LEU A 44 -0.45 -7.09 -6.62
C LEU A 44 -0.40 -7.34 -8.13
N ARG A 45 0.45 -6.61 -8.85
CA ARG A 45 0.65 -6.82 -10.28
C ARG A 45 1.11 -8.24 -10.59
N ARG A 46 2.09 -8.76 -9.85
CA ARG A 46 2.56 -10.15 -10.03
C ARG A 46 1.46 -11.18 -9.79
N ILE A 47 0.64 -10.98 -8.75
CA ILE A 47 -0.50 -11.87 -8.49
C ILE A 47 -1.48 -11.88 -9.66
N LEU A 48 -1.80 -10.69 -10.20
CA LEU A 48 -2.68 -10.58 -11.36
C LEU A 48 -2.06 -11.19 -12.62
N ASP A 49 -0.77 -10.97 -12.86
CA ASP A 49 -0.05 -11.56 -14.00
C ASP A 49 -0.04 -13.10 -13.91
N ASP A 50 0.13 -13.66 -12.70
CA ASP A 50 0.08 -15.10 -12.44
C ASP A 50 -1.35 -15.68 -12.60
N GLU A 51 -2.41 -14.91 -12.31
CA GLU A 51 -3.80 -15.33 -12.47
C GLU A 51 -4.30 -15.24 -13.92
N LEU A 52 -3.69 -14.40 -14.74
CA LEU A 52 -4.05 -14.17 -16.14
C LEU A 52 -3.24 -15.03 -17.14
N GLY A 53 -2.21 -15.75 -16.67
CA GLY A 53 -1.38 -16.68 -17.45
C GLY A 53 -1.85 -18.12 -17.37
#